data_AF-A0A377BRD8-F1
#
_entry.id   AF-A0A377BRD8-F1
#
_cell.length_a   1.000
_cell.length_b   1.000
_cell.length_c   1.000
_cell.angle_alpha   90.00
_cell.angle_beta   90.00
_cell.angle_gamma   90.00
#
_symmetry.space_group_name_H-M   'P 1'
#
loop_
_entity.id
_entity.type
_entity.pdbx_description
1 polymer ?
#
loop_
_entity_poly.entity_id
_entity_poly.type
_entity_poly.pdbx_seq_one_letter_code
_entity_poly.pdbx_strand_id
1 'polypeptide(L)'
;MEQFRYPLWQAKPFEPQQGVKLEGASSNFISPQPGNIYIPLGQQEPGLYLVEAMVGGYRATTVVFVSDTVALSKVSGKELLVWTAGKKQGEAKPGSEILWTDGLGVMTRGVTDDSGTLQLQHISPERSYILGKDAEGGVFVSENFFYESEIYNTRLYIFTDRPLYRAGDRVDVKVIGREFHDPLHSSPSSAPRRSFRCWTPTAVCCKPSMSRWMRAMAGREVPPARKCRSRRL
;
A
#
# COMPACT_ATOMS: atom_id res chain seq x y z
N MET A 1 13.80 4.68 -35.30
CA MET A 1 13.09 3.72 -34.43
C MET A 1 13.70 2.37 -34.73
N GLU A 2 14.56 1.87 -33.85
CA GLU A 2 15.12 0.52 -34.00
C GLU A 2 14.05 -0.48 -33.55
N GLN A 3 13.71 -1.43 -34.41
CA GLN A 3 12.71 -2.46 -34.13
C GLN A 3 13.42 -3.81 -34.00
N PHE A 4 13.41 -4.39 -32.80
CA PHE A 4 13.80 -5.79 -32.62
C PHE A 4 12.62 -6.71 -32.99
N ARG A 5 12.85 -7.68 -33.87
CA ARG A 5 11.87 -8.71 -34.22
C ARG A 5 12.42 -10.08 -33.88
N TYR A 6 11.67 -10.83 -33.09
CA TYR A 6 12.02 -12.19 -32.70
C TYR A 6 10.91 -13.16 -33.12
N PRO A 7 11.20 -14.16 -33.97
CA PRO A 7 10.22 -15.14 -34.40
C PRO A 7 9.85 -16.08 -33.24
N LEU A 8 8.58 -16.07 -32.83
CA LEU A 8 8.10 -16.83 -31.68
C LEU A 8 8.25 -18.36 -31.85
N TRP A 9 8.29 -18.87 -33.09
CA TRP A 9 8.55 -20.29 -33.37
C TRP A 9 10.00 -20.71 -33.12
N GLN A 10 10.93 -19.76 -32.94
CA GLN A 10 12.32 -20.05 -32.54
C GLN A 10 12.52 -19.90 -31.02
N ALA A 11 11.50 -19.45 -30.30
CA ALA A 11 11.58 -19.21 -28.87
C ALA A 11 11.68 -20.53 -28.10
N LYS A 12 12.63 -20.60 -27.18
CA LYS A 12 12.82 -21.76 -26.32
C LYS A 12 12.02 -21.60 -25.04
N PRO A 13 11.47 -22.69 -24.47
CA PRO A 13 10.94 -22.65 -23.12
C PRO A 13 11.98 -22.12 -22.13
N PHE A 14 11.52 -21.39 -21.11
CA PHE A 14 12.40 -21.00 -20.02
C PHE A 14 12.89 -22.23 -19.26
N GLU A 15 14.21 -22.39 -19.15
CA GLU A 15 14.84 -23.42 -18.33
C GLU A 15 15.59 -22.76 -17.16
N PRO A 16 15.47 -23.30 -15.93
CA PRO A 16 16.28 -22.84 -14.81
C PRO A 16 17.77 -22.93 -15.12
N GLN A 17 18.55 -21.94 -14.66
CA GLN A 17 20.01 -21.96 -14.83
C GLN A 17 20.61 -23.22 -14.18
N GLN A 18 21.51 -23.89 -14.89
CA GLN A 18 22.16 -25.11 -14.40
C GLN A 18 22.95 -24.82 -13.12
N GLY A 19 22.72 -25.63 -12.09
CA GLY A 19 23.44 -25.55 -10.81
C GLY A 19 22.82 -24.61 -9.77
N VAL A 20 21.73 -23.88 -10.07
CA VAL A 20 21.01 -23.08 -9.07
C VAL A 20 20.19 -24.01 -8.18
N LYS A 21 20.61 -24.15 -6.92
CA LYS A 21 19.84 -24.85 -5.88
C LYS A 21 19.02 -23.82 -5.10
N LEU A 22 17.72 -24.07 -4.96
CA LEU A 22 16.83 -23.26 -4.12
C LEU A 22 16.95 -23.68 -2.65
N GLU A 23 18.15 -23.59 -2.09
CA GLU A 23 18.38 -23.95 -0.68
C GLU A 23 17.53 -23.06 0.23
N GLY A 24 16.73 -23.68 1.10
CA GLY A 24 15.81 -22.98 2.01
C GLY A 24 14.45 -22.59 1.41
N ALA A 25 14.19 -22.85 0.13
CA ALA A 25 12.88 -22.62 -0.45
C ALA A 25 11.92 -23.80 -0.16
N SER A 26 10.65 -23.50 0.11
CA SER A 26 9.59 -24.50 0.23
C SER A 26 9.08 -25.03 -1.12
N SER A 27 9.67 -24.58 -2.23
CA SER A 27 9.27 -24.90 -3.60
C SER A 27 10.48 -25.11 -4.50
N ASN A 28 10.40 -26.11 -5.38
CA ASN A 28 11.36 -26.33 -6.45
C ASN A 28 11.00 -25.48 -7.69
N PHE A 29 11.94 -25.38 -8.63
CA PHE A 29 11.61 -24.85 -9.96
C PHE A 29 10.49 -25.69 -10.59
N ILE A 30 9.50 -25.02 -11.16
CA ILE A 30 8.47 -25.65 -11.98
C ILE A 30 9.12 -26.26 -13.23
N SER A 31 8.69 -27.46 -13.61
CA SER A 31 9.12 -28.07 -14.86
C SER A 31 8.70 -27.18 -16.04
N PRO A 32 9.59 -26.92 -17.02
CA PRO A 32 9.26 -26.09 -18.18
C PRO A 32 7.98 -26.57 -18.85
N GLN A 33 6.98 -25.70 -18.92
CA GLN A 33 5.72 -25.99 -19.61
C GLN A 33 5.76 -25.42 -21.03
N PRO A 34 5.25 -26.14 -22.04
CA PRO A 34 5.03 -25.57 -23.37
C PRO A 34 4.18 -24.29 -23.28
N GLY A 35 4.67 -23.20 -23.87
CA GLY A 35 3.98 -21.89 -23.89
C GLY A 35 4.69 -20.78 -23.12
N ASN A 36 5.49 -21.09 -22.09
CA ASN A 36 6.32 -20.10 -21.40
C ASN A 36 7.68 -19.98 -22.09
N ILE A 37 7.81 -19.00 -22.98
CA ILE A 37 8.99 -18.82 -23.82
C ILE A 37 9.88 -17.68 -23.32
N TYR A 38 11.20 -17.85 -23.47
CA TYR A 38 12.18 -16.80 -23.24
C TYR A 38 12.45 -16.03 -24.54
N ILE A 39 12.37 -14.70 -24.49
CA ILE A 39 12.69 -13.81 -25.61
C ILE A 39 13.95 -13.01 -25.23
N PRO A 40 15.11 -13.28 -25.86
CA PRO A 40 16.34 -12.56 -25.56
C PRO A 40 16.27 -11.15 -26.15
N LEU A 41 16.00 -10.15 -25.30
CA LEU A 41 16.03 -8.74 -25.72
C LEU A 41 17.47 -8.23 -25.94
N GLY A 42 18.49 -8.97 -25.49
CA GLY A 42 19.87 -8.53 -25.52
C GLY A 42 20.14 -7.36 -24.57
N GLN A 43 21.27 -6.68 -24.77
CA GLN A 43 21.60 -5.47 -24.03
C GLN A 43 20.95 -4.28 -24.73
N GLN A 44 19.91 -3.73 -24.09
CA GLN A 44 19.20 -2.55 -24.55
C GLN A 44 19.82 -1.30 -23.91
N GLU A 45 19.74 -0.18 -24.62
CA GLU A 45 20.05 1.12 -24.03
C GLU A 45 19.09 1.44 -22.86
N PRO A 46 19.49 2.27 -21.90
CA PRO A 46 18.59 2.69 -20.83
C PRO A 46 17.35 3.40 -21.38
N GLY A 47 16.16 3.04 -20.88
CA GLY A 47 14.91 3.63 -21.35
C GLY A 47 13.64 2.83 -21.04
N LEU A 48 12.53 3.27 -21.64
CA LEU A 48 11.23 2.59 -21.59
C LEU A 48 10.87 2.06 -22.98
N TYR A 49 10.63 0.76 -23.06
CA TYR A 49 10.36 0.06 -24.31
C TYR A 49 8.94 -0.49 -24.34
N LEU A 50 8.29 -0.39 -25.50
CA LEU A 50 7.05 -1.10 -25.77
C LEU A 50 7.39 -2.42 -26.46
N VAL A 51 7.04 -3.54 -25.84
CA VAL A 51 7.21 -4.86 -26.43
C VAL A 51 5.86 -5.36 -26.90
N GLU A 52 5.84 -5.80 -28.15
CA GLU A 52 4.65 -6.31 -28.79
C GLU A 52 4.90 -7.70 -29.37
N ALA A 53 4.05 -8.64 -28.98
CA ALA A 53 4.03 -9.98 -29.52
C ALA A 53 2.82 -10.14 -30.45
N MET A 54 3.05 -10.70 -31.64
CA MET A 54 2.01 -10.93 -32.63
C MET A 54 2.10 -12.35 -33.18
N VAL A 55 0.94 -13.04 -33.26
CA VAL A 55 0.79 -14.34 -33.93
C VAL A 55 -0.51 -14.32 -34.73
N GLY A 56 -0.39 -14.35 -36.06
CA GLY A 56 -1.57 -14.21 -36.94
C GLY A 56 -2.30 -12.89 -36.67
N GLY A 57 -3.58 -12.98 -36.27
CA GLY A 57 -4.40 -11.82 -35.90
C GLY A 57 -4.37 -11.44 -34.41
N TYR A 58 -3.64 -12.19 -33.57
CA TYR A 58 -3.56 -11.91 -32.13
C TYR A 58 -2.38 -10.99 -31.82
N ARG A 59 -2.61 -10.02 -30.92
CA ARG A 59 -1.61 -9.03 -30.48
C ARG A 59 -1.64 -8.92 -28.96
N ALA A 60 -0.47 -8.95 -28.35
CA ALA A 60 -0.27 -8.70 -26.93
C ALA A 60 0.85 -7.66 -26.76
N THR A 61 0.69 -6.76 -25.79
CA THR A 61 1.60 -5.63 -25.59
C THR A 61 1.96 -5.53 -24.11
N THR A 62 3.22 -5.23 -23.83
CA THR A 62 3.74 -4.95 -22.48
C THR A 62 4.80 -3.85 -22.55
N VAL A 63 5.19 -3.32 -21.40
CA VAL A 63 6.29 -2.36 -21.28
C VAL A 63 7.49 -2.99 -20.59
N VAL A 64 8.70 -2.58 -20.98
CA VAL A 64 9.96 -3.02 -20.36
C VAL A 64 10.76 -1.80 -19.92
N PHE A 65 11.08 -1.78 -18.63
CA PHE A 65 11.87 -0.74 -17.97
C PHE A 65 13.34 -1.17 -17.96
N VAL A 66 14.20 -0.41 -18.65
CA VAL A 66 15.64 -0.68 -18.73
C VAL A 66 16.38 0.42 -17.99
N SER A 67 17.03 0.05 -16.89
CA SER A 67 17.82 0.95 -16.05
C SER A 67 18.79 0.13 -15.20
N ASP A 68 19.99 0.68 -14.94
CA ASP A 68 20.94 0.14 -13.95
C ASP A 68 20.67 0.70 -12.53
N THR A 69 19.62 1.51 -12.36
CA THR A 69 19.20 2.15 -11.10
C THR A 69 18.00 1.46 -10.49
N VAL A 70 17.94 1.41 -9.16
CA VAL A 70 16.78 1.02 -8.35
C VAL A 70 16.41 2.14 -7.40
N ALA A 71 15.11 2.28 -7.11
CA ALA A 71 14.61 3.20 -6.08
C ALA A 71 14.01 2.44 -4.92
N LEU A 72 14.58 2.66 -3.74
CA LEU A 72 13.99 2.28 -2.47
C LEU A 72 13.14 3.44 -1.98
N SER A 73 11.93 3.13 -1.52
CA SER A 73 10.99 4.16 -1.05
C SER A 73 10.47 3.85 0.34
N LYS A 74 10.30 4.90 1.13
CA LYS A 74 9.61 4.85 2.41
C LYS A 74 8.62 5.99 2.47
N VAL A 75 7.37 5.65 2.73
CA VAL A 75 6.29 6.62 2.83
C VAL A 75 5.86 6.74 4.29
N SER A 76 5.65 7.98 4.71
CA SER A 76 4.97 8.40 5.93
C SER A 76 3.71 9.16 5.52
N GLY A 77 2.75 9.35 6.44
CA GLY A 77 1.43 9.90 6.09
C GLY A 77 1.42 11.24 5.33
N LYS A 78 2.51 12.03 5.39
CA LYS A 78 2.67 13.30 4.67
C LYS A 78 3.96 13.42 3.87
N GLU A 79 4.72 12.34 3.73
CA GLU A 79 6.07 12.41 3.22
C GLU A 79 6.46 11.13 2.50
N LEU A 80 7.22 11.27 1.42
CA LEU A 80 7.90 10.19 0.74
C LEU A 80 9.41 10.46 0.78
N LEU A 81 10.19 9.49 1.26
CA LEU A 81 11.63 9.42 1.08
C LEU A 81 11.94 8.40 -0.01
N VAL A 82 12.75 8.80 -0.98
CA VAL A 82 13.31 7.94 -2.03
C VAL A 82 14.82 7.92 -1.91
N TRP A 83 15.41 6.75 -2.06
CA TRP A 83 16.85 6.56 -2.23
C TRP A 83 17.12 5.76 -3.50
N THR A 84 17.88 6.33 -4.42
CA THR A 84 18.29 5.72 -5.69
C THR A 84 19.69 5.17 -5.59
N ALA A 85 19.85 3.91 -5.98
CA ALA A 85 21.12 3.20 -5.93
C ALA A 85 21.37 2.37 -7.20
N GLY A 86 22.64 2.12 -7.53
CA GLY A 86 23.03 1.24 -8.61
C GLY A 86 22.75 -0.23 -8.29
N LYS A 87 22.19 -0.97 -9.26
CA LYS A 87 21.81 -2.39 -9.11
C LYS A 87 22.97 -3.32 -8.79
N LYS A 88 24.19 -2.96 -9.23
CA LYS A 88 25.37 -3.83 -9.15
C LYS A 88 26.14 -3.64 -7.86
N GLN A 89 26.42 -2.39 -7.47
CA GLN A 89 27.32 -2.10 -6.34
C GLN A 89 26.61 -1.34 -5.20
N GLY A 90 25.36 -0.93 -5.37
CA GLY A 90 24.58 -0.21 -4.36
C GLY A 90 25.04 1.23 -4.14
N GLU A 91 25.85 1.77 -5.06
CA GLU A 91 26.33 3.14 -5.03
C GLU A 91 25.17 4.12 -5.22
N ALA A 92 25.24 5.28 -4.56
CA ALA A 92 24.23 6.32 -4.71
C ALA A 92 24.15 6.81 -6.17
N LYS A 93 22.92 6.94 -6.69
CA LYS A 93 22.65 7.45 -8.04
C LYS A 93 22.00 8.84 -7.95
N PRO A 94 22.78 9.93 -7.87
CA PRO A 94 22.27 11.30 -7.82
C PRO A 94 21.63 11.71 -9.16
N GLY A 95 20.88 12.82 -9.16
CA GLY A 95 20.34 13.41 -10.38
C GLY A 95 19.20 12.61 -11.02
N SER A 96 18.63 11.64 -10.31
CA SER A 96 17.48 10.87 -10.81
C SER A 96 16.21 11.70 -10.67
N GLU A 97 15.50 11.92 -11.79
CA GLU A 97 14.18 12.55 -11.78
C GLU A 97 13.16 11.56 -11.22
N ILE A 98 12.40 11.97 -10.22
CA ILE A 98 11.38 11.15 -9.56
C ILE A 98 10.01 11.81 -9.68
N LEU A 99 9.01 11.03 -10.08
CA LEU A 99 7.61 11.37 -10.11
C LEU A 99 6.85 10.49 -9.11
N TRP A 100 6.12 11.11 -8.19
CA TRP A 100 5.20 10.42 -7.29
C TRP A 100 3.76 10.61 -7.79
N THR A 101 3.06 9.50 -8.10
CA THR A 101 1.74 9.51 -8.73
C THR A 101 0.78 8.55 -8.03
N ASP A 102 -0.51 8.91 -8.01
CA ASP A 102 -1.61 8.04 -7.53
C ASP A 102 -2.24 7.20 -8.67
N GLY A 103 -1.69 7.31 -9.89
CA GLY A 103 -2.21 6.67 -11.09
C GLY A 103 -3.24 7.52 -11.86
N LEU A 104 -3.77 8.59 -11.26
CA LEU A 104 -4.61 9.59 -11.93
C LEU A 104 -3.78 10.81 -12.35
N GLY A 105 -2.76 11.16 -11.56
CA GLY A 105 -1.88 12.28 -11.88
C GLY A 105 -0.61 12.31 -11.02
N VAL A 106 0.35 13.12 -11.46
CA VAL A 106 1.58 13.37 -10.69
C VAL A 106 1.24 14.27 -9.52
N MET A 107 1.36 13.75 -8.31
CA MET A 107 1.12 14.46 -7.06
C MET A 107 2.25 15.44 -6.77
N THR A 108 3.48 14.98 -6.90
CA THR A 108 4.70 15.78 -6.72
C THR A 108 5.88 15.12 -7.43
N ARG A 109 6.97 15.88 -7.59
CA ARG A 109 8.18 15.46 -8.29
C ARG A 109 9.42 16.11 -7.69
N GLY A 110 10.57 15.52 -7.93
CA GLY A 110 11.86 16.09 -7.53
C GLY A 110 13.02 15.39 -8.21
N VAL A 111 14.23 15.76 -7.83
CA VAL A 111 15.48 15.18 -8.32
C VAL A 111 16.31 14.75 -7.12
N THR A 112 16.93 13.57 -7.18
CA THR A 112 17.77 13.10 -6.10
C THR A 112 19.06 13.93 -5.96
N ASP A 113 19.45 14.19 -4.72
CA ASP A 113 20.67 14.92 -4.37
C ASP A 113 21.93 14.05 -4.54
N ASP A 114 23.09 14.59 -4.17
CA ASP A 114 24.41 13.92 -4.27
C ASP A 114 24.49 12.59 -3.51
N SER A 115 23.62 12.38 -2.51
CA SER A 115 23.52 11.12 -1.77
C SER A 115 22.56 10.11 -2.42
N GLY A 116 21.98 10.46 -3.57
CA GLY A 116 20.95 9.68 -4.24
C GLY A 116 19.61 9.73 -3.50
N THR A 117 19.40 10.69 -2.59
CA THR A 117 18.16 10.77 -1.83
C THR A 117 17.26 11.91 -2.29
N LEU A 118 15.95 11.73 -2.10
CA LEU A 118 14.95 12.76 -2.35
C LEU A 118 13.83 12.64 -1.33
N GLN A 119 13.48 13.76 -0.71
CA GLN A 119 12.34 13.87 0.19
C GLN A 119 11.24 14.71 -0.48
N LEU A 120 10.03 14.18 -0.52
CA LEU A 120 8.86 14.82 -1.12
C LEU A 120 7.75 14.93 -0.07
N GLN A 121 7.18 16.13 0.06
CA GLN A 121 6.11 16.40 1.03
C GLN A 121 4.76 16.39 0.31
N HIS A 122 3.93 15.39 0.60
CA HIS A 122 2.55 15.30 0.13
C HIS A 122 1.75 14.26 0.92
N ILE A 123 0.42 14.40 0.99
CA ILE A 123 -0.43 13.41 1.67
C ILE A 123 -0.33 12.09 0.90
N SER A 124 0.06 11.01 1.59
CA SER A 124 0.15 9.69 0.95
C SER A 124 -1.25 9.14 0.67
N PRO A 125 -1.54 8.74 -0.58
CA PRO A 125 -2.73 7.95 -0.87
C PRO A 125 -2.51 6.48 -0.47
N GLU A 126 -3.58 5.68 -0.48
CA GLU A 126 -3.50 4.23 -0.23
C GLU A 126 -2.69 3.47 -1.30
N ARG A 127 -2.70 3.97 -2.54
CA ARG A 127 -1.94 3.43 -3.65
C ARG A 127 -1.18 4.55 -4.32
N SER A 128 0.14 4.38 -4.42
CA SER A 128 0.96 5.29 -5.20
C SER A 128 2.12 4.56 -5.86
N TYR A 129 2.61 5.17 -6.93
CA TYR A 129 3.72 4.69 -7.73
C TYR A 129 4.80 5.75 -7.77
N ILE A 130 6.03 5.28 -7.82
CA ILE A 130 7.20 6.12 -8.01
C ILE A 130 7.77 5.74 -9.37
N LEU A 131 7.77 6.70 -10.28
CA LEU A 131 8.38 6.56 -11.60
C LEU A 131 9.66 7.37 -11.59
N GLY A 132 10.77 6.76 -11.98
CA GLY A 132 12.06 7.42 -12.00
C GLY A 132 12.76 7.33 -13.35
N LYS A 133 13.55 8.36 -13.66
CA LYS A 133 14.47 8.40 -14.79
C LYS A 133 15.85 8.81 -14.27
N ASP A 134 16.84 7.93 -14.39
CA ASP A 134 18.20 8.23 -13.99
C ASP A 134 18.91 9.15 -15.02
N ALA A 135 20.09 9.65 -14.66
CA ALA A 135 20.88 10.56 -15.50
C ALA A 135 21.36 9.91 -16.81
N GLU A 136 21.41 8.57 -16.87
CA GLU A 136 21.78 7.80 -18.06
C GLU A 136 20.56 7.57 -18.98
N GLY A 137 19.36 8.02 -18.58
CA GLY A 137 18.11 7.88 -19.33
C GLY A 137 17.33 6.60 -18.99
N GLY A 138 17.83 5.79 -18.04
CA GLY A 138 17.18 4.57 -17.60
C GLY A 138 15.91 4.86 -16.84
N VAL A 139 14.84 4.14 -17.17
CA VAL A 139 13.53 4.30 -16.52
C VAL A 139 13.29 3.15 -15.56
N PHE A 140 12.80 3.44 -14.37
CA PHE A 140 12.45 2.45 -13.35
C PHE A 140 11.13 2.82 -12.66
N VAL A 141 10.50 1.81 -12.08
CA VAL A 141 9.28 1.94 -11.27
C VAL A 141 9.50 1.30 -9.90
N SER A 142 9.02 1.96 -8.87
CA SER A 142 8.96 1.44 -7.50
C SER A 142 7.52 1.57 -7.00
N GLU A 143 6.92 0.45 -6.64
CA GLU A 143 5.57 0.42 -6.10
C GLU A 143 5.62 0.57 -4.58
N ASN A 144 4.75 1.42 -4.03
CA ASN A 144 4.59 1.52 -2.59
C ASN A 144 3.25 0.89 -2.17
N PHE A 145 3.32 -0.22 -1.45
CA PHE A 145 2.16 -0.85 -0.84
C PHE A 145 1.98 -0.27 0.56
N PHE A 146 0.93 0.54 0.73
CA PHE A 146 0.53 1.04 2.03
C PHE A 146 -0.05 -0.09 2.88
N TYR A 147 0.53 -0.31 4.06
CA TYR A 147 -0.01 -1.23 5.07
C TYR A 147 -0.58 -0.42 6.23
N GLU A 148 -1.90 -0.53 6.48
CA GLU A 148 -2.59 0.15 7.59
C GLU A 148 -2.02 -0.18 8.97
N SER A 149 -1.28 -1.28 9.10
CA SER A 149 -0.80 -1.82 10.38
C SER A 149 0.22 -0.93 11.09
N GLU A 150 0.92 -0.04 10.39
CA GLU A 150 2.06 0.72 10.96
C GLU A 150 1.70 2.13 11.46
N ILE A 151 0.44 2.55 11.36
CA ILE A 151 0.03 3.86 11.87
C ILE A 151 -0.37 3.74 13.34
N TYR A 152 0.46 4.29 14.23
CA TYR A 152 0.14 4.52 15.64
C TYR A 152 -0.78 5.74 15.78
N ASN A 153 -2.01 5.60 15.27
CA ASN A 153 -3.06 6.59 15.44
C ASN A 153 -3.99 6.24 16.61
N THR A 154 -4.85 7.19 16.96
CA THR A 154 -5.96 6.91 17.88
C THR A 154 -6.92 5.92 17.22
N ARG A 155 -7.08 4.73 17.83
CA ARG A 155 -8.01 3.70 17.36
C ARG A 155 -9.32 3.77 18.15
N LEU A 156 -10.42 3.60 17.43
CA LEU A 156 -11.76 3.47 17.98
C LEU A 156 -12.25 2.04 17.79
N TYR A 157 -12.36 1.30 18.88
CA TYR A 157 -13.00 -0.01 18.87
C TYR A 157 -14.47 0.16 19.17
N ILE A 158 -15.31 -0.23 18.22
CA ILE A 158 -16.77 -0.12 18.32
C ILE A 158 -17.34 -1.53 18.34
N PHE A 159 -18.10 -1.84 19.38
CA PHE A 159 -18.78 -3.12 19.54
C PHE A 159 -20.26 -2.87 19.68
N THR A 160 -21.05 -3.70 19.02
CA THR A 160 -22.48 -3.82 19.24
C THR A 160 -22.75 -5.07 20.08
N ASP A 161 -23.88 -5.10 20.78
CA ASP A 161 -24.31 -6.31 21.51
C ASP A 161 -24.56 -7.48 20.56
N ARG A 162 -24.96 -7.21 19.30
CA ARG A 162 -25.27 -8.20 18.27
C ARG A 162 -24.82 -7.71 16.88
N PRO A 163 -24.46 -8.61 15.95
CA PRO A 163 -24.13 -8.24 14.57
C PRO A 163 -25.36 -7.98 13.68
N LEU A 164 -26.56 -8.40 14.10
CA LEU A 164 -27.80 -8.27 13.32
C LEU A 164 -28.99 -7.91 14.21
N TYR A 165 -29.84 -6.99 13.74
CA TYR A 165 -31.01 -6.46 14.44
C TYR A 165 -32.27 -6.55 13.58
N ARG A 166 -33.43 -6.64 14.22
CA ARG A 166 -34.74 -6.47 13.57
C ARG A 166 -35.24 -5.04 13.71
N ALA A 167 -36.19 -4.65 12.87
CA ALA A 167 -36.87 -3.38 13.00
C ALA A 167 -37.53 -3.26 14.39
N GLY A 168 -37.27 -2.15 15.09
CA GLY A 168 -37.75 -1.90 16.45
C GLY A 168 -36.80 -2.38 17.56
N ASP A 169 -35.74 -3.12 17.23
CA ASP A 169 -34.75 -3.52 18.23
C ASP A 169 -33.98 -2.31 18.78
N ARG A 170 -33.68 -2.37 20.07
CA ARG A 170 -32.68 -1.49 20.68
C ARG A 170 -31.28 -1.97 20.31
N VAL A 171 -30.43 -1.03 19.89
CA VAL A 171 -29.00 -1.24 19.61
C VAL A 171 -28.19 -0.65 20.76
N ASP A 172 -27.43 -1.48 21.46
CA ASP A 172 -26.48 -1.01 22.47
C ASP A 172 -25.06 -1.01 21.88
N VAL A 173 -24.36 0.11 22.02
CA VAL A 173 -23.02 0.33 21.44
C VAL A 173 -22.01 0.64 22.55
N LYS A 174 -20.86 -0.05 22.52
CA LYS A 174 -19.69 0.27 23.35
C LYS A 174 -18.58 0.81 22.46
N VAL A 175 -18.01 1.95 22.84
CA VAL A 175 -16.86 2.55 22.16
C VAL A 175 -15.68 2.61 23.12
N ILE A 176 -14.53 2.09 22.71
CA ILE A 176 -13.27 2.18 23.44
C ILE A 176 -12.29 2.95 22.56
N GLY A 177 -11.80 4.09 23.06
CA GLY A 177 -10.75 4.87 22.41
C GLY A 177 -9.40 4.57 23.02
N ARG A 178 -8.41 4.21 22.19
CA ARG A 178 -7.03 4.05 22.62
C ARG A 178 -6.11 4.87 21.72
N GLU A 179 -5.16 5.54 22.32
CA GLU A 179 -4.06 6.19 21.64
C GLU A 179 -2.85 5.27 21.73
N PHE A 180 -2.32 4.85 20.59
CA PHE A 180 -1.15 3.96 20.51
C PHE A 180 0.11 4.82 20.39
N HIS A 181 1.10 4.52 21.23
CA HIS A 181 2.43 5.15 21.16
C HIS A 181 3.40 4.26 20.39
N ASP A 182 3.22 2.94 20.50
CA ASP A 182 3.98 1.90 19.81
C ASP A 182 3.13 0.60 19.74
N PRO A 183 3.64 -0.53 19.19
CA PRO A 183 2.87 -1.76 19.04
C PRO A 183 2.35 -2.39 20.34
N LEU A 184 3.01 -2.14 21.47
CA LEU A 184 2.76 -2.79 22.75
C LEU A 184 2.14 -1.85 23.78
N HIS A 185 2.32 -0.53 23.63
CA HIS A 185 1.89 0.46 24.61
C HIS A 185 0.82 1.41 24.05
N SER A 186 -0.23 1.60 24.85
CA SER A 186 -1.32 2.52 24.53
C SER A 186 -1.96 3.10 25.79
N SER A 187 -2.50 4.31 25.67
CA SER A 187 -3.24 5.01 26.73
C SER A 187 -4.72 5.17 26.36
N PRO A 188 -5.62 5.35 27.34
CA PRO A 188 -6.98 5.80 27.06
C PRO A 188 -6.93 7.13 26.29
N SER A 189 -7.64 7.22 25.15
CA SER A 189 -7.62 8.47 24.37
C SER A 189 -8.41 9.55 25.11
N SER A 190 -7.86 10.75 25.24
CA SER A 190 -8.51 11.92 25.84
C SER A 190 -9.40 12.71 24.86
N ALA A 191 -9.57 12.24 23.61
CA ALA A 191 -10.23 12.98 22.53
C ALA A 191 -11.59 13.59 22.93
N PRO A 192 -11.72 14.93 23.01
CA PRO A 192 -12.77 15.61 23.77
C PRO A 192 -14.13 15.69 23.07
N ARG A 193 -14.20 15.45 21.75
CA ARG A 193 -15.47 15.48 21.01
C ARG A 193 -15.56 14.31 20.05
N ARG A 194 -16.58 13.48 20.24
CA ARG A 194 -16.94 12.37 19.36
C ARG A 194 -18.38 12.55 18.95
N SER A 195 -18.64 12.64 17.64
CA SER A 195 -20.00 12.61 17.11
C SER A 195 -20.33 11.22 16.62
N PHE A 196 -21.42 10.65 17.12
CA PHE A 196 -21.98 9.41 16.59
C PHE A 196 -23.11 9.76 15.63
N ARG A 197 -23.02 9.32 14.36
CA ARG A 197 -24.12 9.43 13.38
C ARG A 197 -24.59 8.03 13.00
N CYS A 198 -25.91 7.86 12.99
CA CYS A 198 -26.56 6.68 12.45
C CYS A 198 -27.08 7.03 11.05
N TRP A 199 -26.75 6.20 10.07
CA TRP A 199 -27.17 6.35 8.68
C TRP A 199 -28.16 5.23 8.31
N THR A 200 -29.18 5.56 7.53
CA THR A 200 -30.02 4.57 6.84
C THR A 200 -29.27 3.98 5.63
N PRO A 201 -29.73 2.85 5.06
CA PRO A 201 -29.19 2.34 3.79
C PRO A 201 -29.24 3.34 2.64
N THR A 202 -30.15 4.32 2.71
CA THR A 202 -30.27 5.46 1.78
C THR A 202 -29.39 6.65 2.14
N ALA A 203 -28.41 6.48 3.04
CA ALA A 203 -27.51 7.52 3.52
C ALA A 203 -28.23 8.75 4.10
N VAL A 204 -29.38 8.57 4.75
CA VAL A 204 -30.07 9.61 5.51
C VAL A 204 -29.70 9.50 6.98
N CYS A 205 -29.40 10.61 7.64
CA CYS A 205 -29.05 10.62 9.06
C CYS A 205 -30.30 10.31 9.90
N CYS A 206 -30.31 9.18 10.60
CA CYS A 206 -31.31 8.87 11.62
C CYS A 206 -31.19 9.85 12.78
N LYS A 207 -32.32 10.30 13.36
CA LYS A 207 -32.30 11.06 14.62
C LYS A 207 -32.11 10.09 15.78
N PRO A 208 -30.96 10.08 16.49
CA PRO A 208 -30.80 9.22 17.65
C PRO A 208 -31.66 9.76 18.80
N SER A 209 -32.50 8.92 19.41
CA SER A 209 -33.06 9.24 20.72
C SER A 209 -32.06 8.81 21.79
N MET A 210 -31.25 9.74 22.30
CA MET A 210 -30.35 9.45 23.43
C MET A 210 -31.16 9.18 24.70
N SER A 211 -30.94 8.02 25.33
CA SER A 211 -31.55 7.69 26.61
C SER A 211 -31.11 8.67 27.70
N ARG A 212 -31.96 8.86 28.72
CA ARG A 212 -31.71 9.78 29.86
C ARG A 212 -30.38 9.48 30.59
N TRP A 213 -29.93 8.23 30.56
CA TRP A 213 -28.66 7.77 31.12
C TRP A 213 -27.42 8.27 30.36
N MET A 214 -27.45 8.30 29.02
CA MET A 214 -26.31 8.81 28.22
C MET A 214 -26.08 10.31 28.45
N ARG A 215 -27.15 11.08 28.68
CA ARG A 215 -27.04 12.51 29.06
C ARG A 215 -26.40 12.70 30.44
N ALA A 216 -26.61 11.78 31.37
CA ALA A 216 -26.05 11.87 32.72
C ALA A 216 -24.55 11.48 32.78
N MET A 217 -24.07 10.68 31.83
CA MET A 217 -22.68 10.20 31.76
C MET A 217 -21.77 11.10 30.90
N ALA A 218 -22.33 12.01 30.11
CA ALA A 218 -21.60 13.01 29.34
C ALA A 218 -21.05 14.11 30.29
N GLY A 219 -20.02 13.78 31.06
CA GLY A 219 -19.32 14.76 31.91
C GLY A 219 -18.82 14.26 33.27
N ARG A 220 -18.81 12.95 33.57
CA ARG A 220 -18.22 12.44 34.83
C ARG A 220 -17.24 11.30 34.56
N GLU A 221 -16.07 11.37 35.20
CA GLU A 221 -15.16 10.23 35.32
C GLU A 221 -15.87 9.07 36.02
N VAL A 222 -15.75 7.87 35.46
CA VAL A 222 -16.36 6.65 35.99
C VAL A 222 -15.35 5.96 36.91
N PRO A 223 -15.57 5.88 38.24
CA PRO A 223 -14.72 5.09 39.11
C PRO A 223 -14.98 3.58 38.90
N PRO A 224 -14.01 2.71 39.24
CA PRO A 224 -14.13 1.28 38.97
C PRO A 224 -15.31 0.64 39.72
N ALA A 225 -16.00 -0.25 39.02
CA ALA A 225 -17.31 -0.79 39.37
C ALA A 225 -17.35 -1.51 40.73
N ARG A 226 -18.24 -1.07 41.63
CA ARG A 226 -18.73 -1.91 42.75
C ARG A 226 -20.05 -2.58 42.33
N LYS A 227 -20.09 -3.92 42.42
CA LYS A 227 -21.29 -4.74 42.21
C LYS A 227 -22.38 -4.36 43.22
N CYS A 228 -23.51 -3.83 42.75
CA CYS A 228 -24.73 -3.72 43.56
C CYS A 228 -25.62 -4.95 43.33
N ARG A 229 -25.88 -5.70 44.42
CA ARG A 229 -26.93 -6.72 44.52
C ARG A 229 -28.30 -6.04 44.63
N SER A 230 -29.29 -6.50 43.88
CA SER A 230 -30.69 -6.14 44.08
C SER A 230 -31.34 -7.03 45.16
N ARG A 231 -31.91 -6.43 46.21
CA ARG A 231 -32.92 -7.07 47.07
C ARG A 231 -34.24 -7.12 46.31
N ARG A 232 -34.94 -8.27 46.37
CA ARG A 232 -36.32 -8.43 45.90
C ARG A 232 -37.29 -7.87 46.94
N LEU A 233 -38.37 -7.25 46.47
CA LEU A 233 -39.69 -7.34 47.10
C LEU A 233 -40.33 -8.65 46.62
#